data_AF-A0A0J8TLC4-F1
#
_entry.id   AF-A0A0J8TLC4-F1
#
_cell.length_a   1.000
_cell.length_b   1.000
_cell.length_c   1.000
_cell.angle_alpha   90.00
_cell.angle_beta   90.00
_cell.angle_gamma   90.00
#
_symmetry.space_group_name_H-M   'P 1'
#
loop_
_entity.id
_entity.type
_entity.pdbx_description
1 polymer ?
#
loop_
_entity_poly.entity_id
_entity_poly.type
_entity_poly.pdbx_seq_one_letter_code
_entity_poly.pdbx_strand_id
1 'polypeptide(L)'
;MGFSSGSFWLALYLQRIKGLDALQVALYLLPQVINGILVNIVAGLILHRVNNKLLMGIGALSYVACFLILSFMKEDVTYWAFMFPALLLSVVGADIEFNVVNMYVMSSLPTDQQSLAGGIFNTLTKLCQNIGLGMTTAIYVAMDHKNPDPSNIEPYLSTYWLSAGFAGLGFVLVFFLKIGTQGGSSTREEKRAFTEDTNTESVGIKKEANS
;
A
#
# COMPACT_ATOMS: atom_id res chain seq x y z
N MET A 1 -5.52 -2.99 3.68
CA MET A 1 -6.27 -4.24 3.93
C MET A 1 -5.90 -5.27 2.90
N GLY A 2 -5.95 -4.89 1.61
CA GLY A 2 -5.75 -5.80 0.50
C GLY A 2 -4.44 -6.60 0.53
N PHE A 3 -3.28 -5.96 0.72
CA PHE A 3 -1.99 -6.64 0.59
C PHE A 3 -1.79 -7.79 1.59
N SER A 4 -1.99 -7.54 2.89
CA SER A 4 -1.77 -8.55 3.94
C SER A 4 -2.76 -9.71 3.84
N SER A 5 -4.05 -9.41 3.64
CA SER A 5 -5.08 -10.44 3.48
C SER A 5 -4.87 -11.24 2.18
N GLY A 6 -4.57 -10.56 1.08
CA GLY A 6 -4.34 -11.19 -0.22
C GLY A 6 -3.17 -12.18 -0.20
N SER A 7 -2.02 -11.77 0.35
CA SER A 7 -0.85 -12.63 0.47
C SER A 7 -1.09 -13.82 1.41
N PHE A 8 -1.82 -13.60 2.51
CA PHE A 8 -2.16 -14.66 3.47
C PHE A 8 -3.05 -15.74 2.84
N TRP A 9 -4.15 -15.35 2.21
CA TRP A 9 -5.08 -16.30 1.58
C TRP A 9 -4.46 -16.97 0.36
N LEU A 10 -3.61 -16.28 -0.39
CA LEU A 10 -2.89 -16.87 -1.53
C LEU A 10 -1.90 -17.93 -1.07
N ALA A 11 -1.15 -17.67 0.00
CA ALA A 11 -0.25 -18.65 0.60
C ALA A 11 -1.01 -19.88 1.09
N LEU A 12 -2.16 -19.69 1.76
CA LEU A 12 -2.99 -20.80 2.22
C LEU A 12 -3.60 -21.60 1.05
N TYR A 13 -4.02 -20.94 -0.03
CA TYR A 13 -4.49 -21.61 -1.24
C TYR A 13 -3.37 -22.48 -1.85
N LEU A 14 -2.16 -21.96 -1.98
CA LEU A 14 -1.02 -22.69 -2.53
C LEU A 14 -0.63 -23.90 -1.66
N GLN A 15 -0.72 -23.77 -0.34
CA GLN A 15 -0.40 -24.87 0.58
C GLN A 15 -1.51 -25.92 0.64
N ARG A 16 -2.77 -25.51 0.82
CA ARG A 16 -3.88 -26.44 1.08
C ARG A 16 -4.54 -27.01 -0.16
N ILE A 17 -4.68 -26.21 -1.22
CA ILE A 17 -5.32 -26.63 -2.47
C ILE A 17 -4.30 -27.20 -3.44
N LYS A 18 -3.18 -26.49 -3.67
CA LYS A 18 -2.12 -26.96 -4.58
C LYS A 18 -1.16 -27.96 -3.92
N GLY A 19 -1.26 -28.18 -2.61
CA GLY A 19 -0.42 -29.13 -1.87
C GLY A 19 1.07 -28.78 -1.89
N LEU A 20 1.42 -27.52 -2.13
CA LEU A 20 2.80 -27.08 -2.23
C LEU A 20 3.44 -26.96 -0.85
N ASP A 21 4.73 -27.29 -0.78
CA ASP A 21 5.50 -27.10 0.44
C ASP A 21 5.71 -25.60 0.73
N ALA A 22 5.95 -25.25 1.99
CA ALA A 22 6.16 -23.88 2.42
C ALA A 22 7.30 -23.20 1.66
N LEU A 23 8.37 -23.93 1.33
CA LEU A 23 9.50 -23.40 0.56
C LEU A 23 9.09 -23.07 -0.88
N GLN A 24 8.25 -23.91 -1.50
CA GLN A 24 7.73 -23.64 -2.84
C GLN A 24 6.82 -22.43 -2.84
N VAL A 25 5.92 -22.29 -1.86
CA VAL A 25 5.06 -21.11 -1.72
C VAL A 25 5.88 -19.84 -1.58
N ALA A 26 6.98 -19.87 -0.82
CA ALA A 26 7.89 -18.73 -0.73
C ALA A 26 8.48 -18.36 -2.10
N LEU A 27 8.89 -19.34 -2.92
CA LEU A 27 9.39 -19.11 -4.28
C LEU A 27 8.31 -18.46 -5.17
N TYR A 28 7.06 -18.88 -5.04
CA TYR A 28 5.94 -18.27 -5.77
C TYR A 28 5.64 -16.83 -5.31
N LEU A 29 5.95 -16.48 -4.06
CA LEU A 29 5.77 -15.11 -3.54
C LEU A 29 7.00 -14.22 -3.77
N LEU A 30 8.16 -14.76 -4.15
CA LEU A 30 9.39 -13.98 -4.41
C LEU A 30 9.21 -12.80 -5.37
N PRO A 31 8.46 -12.92 -6.49
CA PRO A 31 8.26 -11.80 -7.40
C PRO A 31 7.63 -10.58 -6.73
N GLN A 32 6.85 -10.78 -5.68
CA GLN A 32 6.25 -9.72 -4.88
C GLN A 32 7.32 -8.85 -4.21
N VAL A 33 8.36 -9.48 -3.65
CA VAL A 33 9.47 -8.79 -2.97
C VAL A 33 10.32 -8.01 -3.97
N ILE A 34 10.67 -8.65 -5.09
CA ILE A 34 11.47 -8.01 -6.15
C ILE A 34 10.72 -6.79 -6.70
N ASN A 35 9.42 -6.94 -6.96
CA ASN A 35 8.60 -5.84 -7.43
C ASN A 35 8.49 -4.70 -6.40
N GLY A 36 8.42 -5.01 -5.10
CA GLY A 36 8.33 -3.99 -4.06
C GLY A 36 9.58 -3.13 -3.98
N ILE A 37 10.76 -3.72 -4.16
CA ILE A 37 12.01 -2.98 -4.24
C ILE A 37 11.99 -2.04 -5.45
N LEU A 38 11.59 -2.54 -6.62
CA LEU A 38 11.51 -1.76 -7.85
C LEU A 38 10.51 -0.61 -7.73
N VAL A 39 9.31 -0.88 -7.22
CA VAL A 39 8.25 0.13 -7.05
C VAL A 39 8.67 1.20 -6.05
N ASN A 40 9.31 0.84 -4.93
CA ASN A 40 9.79 1.83 -3.97
C ASN A 40 10.89 2.75 -4.54
N ILE A 41 11.82 2.21 -5.34
CA ILE A 41 12.83 3.03 -6.05
C ILE A 41 12.13 4.01 -6.99
N VAL A 42 11.17 3.52 -7.78
CA VAL A 42 10.40 4.35 -8.73
C VAL A 42 9.55 5.38 -7.99
N ALA A 43 8.93 5.01 -6.88
CA ALA A 43 8.12 5.89 -6.03
C ALA A 43 8.96 7.04 -5.48
N GLY A 44 10.16 6.78 -4.96
CA GLY A 44 11.08 7.82 -4.49
C GLY A 44 11.44 8.86 -5.55
N LEU A 45 11.48 8.46 -6.83
CA LEU A 45 11.75 9.37 -7.95
C LEU A 45 10.51 10.14 -8.42
N ILE A 46 9.33 9.50 -8.37
CA ILE A 46 8.09 10.01 -8.97
C ILE A 46 7.25 10.82 -7.98
N LEU A 47 7.30 10.54 -6.67
CA LEU A 47 6.42 11.15 -5.67
C LEU A 47 6.50 12.68 -5.64
N HIS A 48 7.68 13.25 -5.84
CA HIS A 48 7.86 14.72 -5.83
C HIS A 48 7.36 15.41 -7.10
N ARG A 49 7.07 14.67 -8.17
CA ARG A 49 6.73 15.20 -9.50
C ARG A 49 5.27 14.99 -9.89
N VAL A 50 4.56 14.07 -9.24
CA VAL A 50 3.20 13.64 -9.65
C VAL A 50 2.17 14.03 -8.59
N ASN A 51 0.97 14.39 -9.05
CA ASN A 51 -0.15 14.72 -8.17
C ASN A 51 -0.53 13.51 -7.31
N ASN A 52 -0.49 13.68 -5.99
CA ASN A 52 -0.90 12.68 -4.99
C ASN A 52 -2.27 12.06 -5.29
N LYS A 53 -3.22 12.82 -5.84
CA LYS A 53 -4.55 12.31 -6.19
C LYS A 53 -4.50 11.27 -7.33
N LEU A 54 -3.64 11.48 -8.32
CA LEU A 54 -3.45 10.52 -9.42
C LEU A 54 -2.75 9.26 -8.91
N LEU A 55 -1.74 9.40 -8.05
CA LEU A 55 -1.05 8.24 -7.45
C LEU A 55 -2.01 7.38 -6.63
N MET A 56 -2.84 7.99 -5.78
CA MET A 56 -3.86 7.24 -5.03
C MET A 56 -4.88 6.55 -5.95
N GLY A 57 -5.30 7.21 -7.04
CA GLY A 57 -6.21 6.62 -8.01
C GLY A 57 -5.61 5.39 -8.70
N ILE A 58 -4.34 5.46 -9.11
CA ILE A 58 -3.61 4.34 -9.73
C ILE A 58 -3.42 3.20 -8.73
N GLY A 59 -3.10 3.52 -7.47
CA GLY A 59 -2.94 2.52 -6.41
C GLY A 59 -4.23 1.76 -6.13
N ALA A 60 -5.32 2.50 -5.96
CA ALA A 60 -6.64 1.92 -5.72
C ALA A 60 -7.13 1.10 -6.92
N LEU A 61 -6.92 1.57 -8.16
CA LEU A 61 -7.26 0.82 -9.37
C LEU A 61 -6.44 -0.48 -9.48
N SER A 62 -5.15 -0.43 -9.15
CA SER A 62 -4.28 -1.61 -9.12
C SER A 62 -4.77 -2.65 -8.11
N TYR A 63 -5.23 -2.22 -6.94
CA TYR A 63 -5.84 -3.13 -5.95
C TYR A 63 -7.15 -3.74 -6.43
N VAL A 64 -8.04 -2.94 -7.03
CA VAL A 64 -9.29 -3.46 -7.60
C VAL A 64 -8.98 -4.52 -8.67
N ALA A 65 -8.06 -4.22 -9.59
CA ALA A 65 -7.64 -5.16 -10.62
C ALA A 65 -7.03 -6.44 -10.01
N CYS A 66 -6.16 -6.31 -9.01
CA CYS A 66 -5.56 -7.45 -8.29
C CYS A 66 -6.63 -8.38 -7.70
N PHE A 67 -7.57 -7.86 -6.91
CA PHE A 67 -8.58 -8.70 -6.27
C PHE A 67 -9.58 -9.26 -7.28
N LEU A 68 -9.91 -8.52 -8.34
CA LEU A 68 -10.76 -9.05 -9.41
C LEU A 68 -10.09 -10.25 -10.10
N ILE A 69 -8.79 -10.15 -10.44
CA ILE A 69 -8.05 -11.25 -11.06
C ILE A 69 -8.07 -12.49 -10.15
N LEU A 70 -7.82 -12.32 -8.84
CA LEU A 70 -7.84 -13.41 -7.87
C LEU A 70 -9.25 -13.97 -7.62
N SER A 71 -10.29 -13.15 -7.69
CA SER A 71 -11.69 -13.55 -7.54
C SER A 71 -12.21 -14.45 -8.68
N PHE A 72 -11.62 -14.35 -9.88
CA PHE A 72 -11.97 -15.19 -11.03
C PHE A 72 -11.09 -16.44 -11.17
N MET A 73 -10.24 -16.70 -10.17
CA MET A 73 -9.34 -17.84 -10.18
C MET A 73 -10.14 -19.16 -10.12
N LYS A 74 -9.80 -20.12 -10.97
CA LYS A 74 -10.34 -21.49 -10.99
C LYS A 74 -9.33 -22.50 -10.41
N GLU A 75 -9.72 -23.75 -10.22
CA GLU A 75 -8.84 -24.79 -9.68
C GLU A 75 -7.59 -25.03 -10.55
N ASP A 76 -7.73 -25.03 -11.88
CA ASP A 76 -6.66 -25.29 -12.85
C ASP A 76 -5.99 -24.03 -13.44
N VAL A 77 -5.84 -22.96 -12.65
CA VAL A 77 -5.23 -21.73 -13.17
C VAL A 77 -3.74 -21.83 -13.41
N THR A 78 -3.30 -21.16 -14.48
CA THR A 78 -1.88 -20.94 -14.75
C THR A 78 -1.34 -19.81 -13.86
N TYR A 79 -0.31 -20.11 -13.07
CA TYR A 79 0.36 -19.16 -12.17
C TYR A 79 0.72 -17.83 -12.86
N TRP A 80 1.34 -17.91 -14.03
CA TRP A 80 1.80 -16.74 -14.80
C TRP A 80 0.67 -15.84 -15.31
N ALA A 81 -0.53 -16.38 -15.52
CA ALA A 81 -1.66 -15.63 -16.06
C ALA A 81 -2.49 -14.93 -14.98
N PHE A 82 -2.56 -15.49 -13.77
CA PHE A 82 -3.41 -14.97 -12.69
C PHE A 82 -2.60 -14.47 -11.51
N MET A 83 -1.83 -15.36 -10.88
CA MET A 83 -1.15 -15.05 -9.61
C MET A 83 0.00 -14.06 -9.80
N PHE A 84 0.83 -14.26 -10.83
CA PHE A 84 1.95 -13.37 -11.12
C PHE A 84 1.50 -11.90 -11.35
N PRO A 85 0.58 -11.59 -12.27
CA PRO A 85 0.12 -10.21 -12.46
C PRO A 85 -0.62 -9.67 -11.24
N ALA A 86 -1.38 -10.50 -10.51
CA ALA A 86 -2.04 -10.07 -9.27
C ALA A 86 -1.01 -9.68 -8.20
N LEU A 87 0.06 -10.46 -8.02
CA LEU A 87 1.14 -10.15 -7.07
C LEU A 87 1.80 -8.81 -7.41
N LEU A 88 2.10 -8.57 -8.68
CA LEU A 88 2.69 -7.30 -9.13
C LEU A 88 1.75 -6.12 -8.85
N LEU A 89 0.48 -6.23 -9.24
CA LEU A 89 -0.53 -5.20 -9.01
C LEU A 89 -0.76 -4.93 -7.52
N SER A 90 -0.74 -5.97 -6.68
CA SER A 90 -0.91 -5.83 -5.23
C SER A 90 0.17 -4.93 -4.61
N VAL A 91 1.41 -5.09 -5.07
CA VAL A 91 2.58 -4.36 -4.58
C VAL A 91 2.57 -2.93 -5.09
N VAL A 92 2.28 -2.74 -6.37
CA VAL A 92 2.15 -1.40 -6.96
C VAL A 92 1.09 -0.59 -6.21
N GLY A 93 -0.07 -1.20 -5.94
CA GLY A 93 -1.12 -0.57 -5.13
C GLY A 93 -0.65 -0.23 -3.71
N ALA A 94 -0.07 -1.21 -3.02
CA ALA A 94 0.39 -1.08 -1.64
C ALA A 94 1.43 0.01 -1.45
N ASP A 95 2.50 -0.03 -2.24
CA ASP A 95 3.66 0.84 -2.06
C ASP A 95 3.33 2.28 -2.45
N ILE A 96 2.54 2.49 -3.51
CA ILE A 96 2.13 3.84 -3.92
C ILE A 96 1.25 4.48 -2.84
N GLU A 97 0.21 3.78 -2.37
CA GLU A 97 -0.66 4.30 -1.32
C GLU A 97 0.11 4.54 -0.02
N PHE A 98 0.97 3.60 0.37
CA PHE A 98 1.80 3.72 1.56
C PHE A 98 2.72 4.93 1.49
N ASN A 99 3.44 5.12 0.38
CA ASN A 99 4.38 6.23 0.24
C ASN A 99 3.67 7.58 0.24
N VAL A 100 2.53 7.71 -0.44
CA VAL A 100 1.80 8.97 -0.49
C VAL A 100 1.20 9.34 0.87
N VAL A 101 0.59 8.37 1.56
CA VAL A 101 0.04 8.61 2.91
C VAL A 101 1.16 8.90 3.91
N ASN A 102 2.25 8.12 3.87
CA ASN A 102 3.40 8.34 4.73
C ASN A 102 3.99 9.74 4.53
N MET A 103 4.24 10.16 3.29
CA MET A 103 4.71 11.50 2.97
C MET A 103 3.76 12.58 3.50
N TYR A 104 2.45 12.42 3.28
CA TYR A 104 1.44 13.38 3.73
C TYR A 104 1.41 13.52 5.27
N VAL A 105 1.52 12.40 6.00
CA VAL A 105 1.59 12.39 7.46
C VAL A 105 2.86 13.11 7.93
N MET A 106 4.01 12.80 7.33
CA MET A 106 5.29 13.42 7.70
C MET A 106 5.33 14.93 7.39
N SER A 107 4.76 15.36 6.26
CA SER A 107 4.73 16.77 5.87
C SER A 107 3.72 17.61 6.64
N SER A 108 2.76 16.99 7.34
CA SER A 108 1.74 17.70 8.12
C SER A 108 2.21 18.07 9.53
N LEU A 109 3.38 17.57 9.95
CA LEU A 109 3.92 17.74 11.29
C LEU A 109 5.34 18.30 11.25
N PRO A 110 5.77 19.03 12.29
CA PRO A 110 7.13 19.54 12.35
C PRO A 110 8.15 18.41 12.56
N THR A 111 9.40 18.63 12.15
CA THR A 111 10.45 17.59 12.04
C THR A 111 10.75 16.87 13.36
N ASP A 112 10.62 17.55 14.49
CA ASP A 112 10.80 16.99 15.84
C ASP A 112 9.72 15.96 16.22
N GLN A 113 8.54 16.01 15.59
CA GLN A 113 7.42 15.12 15.87
C GLN A 113 7.22 14.01 14.82
N GLN A 114 8.02 13.99 13.74
CA GLN A 114 7.88 12.99 12.67
C GLN A 114 8.10 11.55 13.14
N SER A 115 9.00 11.33 14.11
CA SER A 115 9.20 10.00 14.71
C SER A 115 7.95 9.50 15.45
N LEU A 116 7.30 10.38 16.21
CA LEU A 116 6.03 10.08 16.88
C LEU A 116 4.91 9.83 15.86
N ALA A 117 4.81 10.66 14.83
CA ALA A 117 3.86 10.51 13.74
C ALA A 117 4.00 9.15 13.03
N GLY A 118 5.24 8.74 12.76
CA GLY A 118 5.55 7.46 12.11
C GLY A 118 5.15 6.28 12.99
N GLY A 119 5.37 6.38 14.30
CA GLY A 119 4.93 5.38 15.27
C GLY A 119 3.40 5.22 15.30
N ILE A 120 2.67 6.34 15.35
CA ILE A 120 1.19 6.35 15.32
C ILE A 120 0.68 5.78 13.99
N PHE A 121 1.26 6.20 12.87
CA PHE A 121 0.90 5.73 11.53
C PHE A 121 1.11 4.23 11.38
N ASN A 122 2.23 3.69 11.86
CA ASN A 122 2.52 2.26 11.82
C ASN A 122 1.52 1.48 12.69
N THR A 123 1.23 1.97 13.89
CA THR A 123 0.27 1.36 14.82
C THR A 123 -1.13 1.29 14.21
N LEU A 124 -1.59 2.41 13.63
CA LEU A 124 -2.88 2.47 12.96
C LEU A 124 -2.91 1.51 11.76
N THR A 125 -1.85 1.47 10.95
CA THR A 125 -1.74 0.58 9.81
C THR A 125 -1.85 -0.89 10.24
N LYS A 126 -1.12 -1.30 11.28
CA LYS A 126 -1.18 -2.66 11.83
C LYS A 126 -2.55 -2.99 12.41
N LEU A 127 -3.15 -2.06 13.15
CA LEU A 127 -4.49 -2.23 13.70
C LEU A 127 -5.51 -2.47 12.57
N CYS A 128 -5.48 -1.63 11.54
CA CYS A 128 -6.32 -1.82 10.38
C CYS A 128 -6.05 -3.20 9.77
N GLN A 129 -4.79 -3.58 9.52
CA GLN A 129 -4.43 -4.87 8.88
C GLN A 129 -5.03 -6.05 9.63
N ASN A 130 -5.00 -6.01 10.96
CA ASN A 130 -5.58 -7.04 11.80
C ASN A 130 -7.11 -7.10 11.68
N ILE A 131 -7.78 -5.94 11.66
CA ILE A 131 -9.24 -5.86 11.46
C ILE A 131 -9.62 -6.43 10.09
N GLY A 132 -8.93 -6.02 9.03
CA GLY A 132 -9.19 -6.50 7.67
C GLY A 132 -8.98 -8.00 7.53
N LEU A 133 -7.91 -8.53 8.13
CA LEU A 133 -7.68 -9.97 8.17
C LEU A 133 -8.81 -10.68 8.91
N GLY A 134 -9.21 -10.19 10.09
CA GLY A 134 -10.33 -10.73 10.86
C GLY A 134 -11.65 -10.79 10.09
N MET A 135 -11.97 -9.73 9.34
CA MET A 135 -13.17 -9.71 8.47
C MET A 135 -13.07 -10.77 7.35
N THR A 136 -11.92 -10.89 6.69
CA THR A 136 -11.74 -11.92 5.66
C THR A 136 -11.79 -13.34 6.25
N THR A 137 -11.26 -13.56 7.45
CA THR A 137 -11.33 -14.83 8.17
C THR A 137 -12.76 -15.18 8.55
N ALA A 138 -13.56 -14.22 9.00
CA ALA A 138 -14.97 -14.46 9.31
C ALA A 138 -15.77 -14.94 8.09
N ILE A 139 -15.53 -14.34 6.91
CA ILE A 139 -16.17 -14.79 5.66
C ILE A 139 -15.66 -16.16 5.24
N TYR A 140 -14.35 -16.40 5.32
CA TYR A 140 -13.78 -17.70 5.02
C TYR A 140 -14.45 -18.80 5.86
N VAL A 141 -14.49 -18.60 7.19
CA VAL A 141 -15.10 -19.56 8.13
C VAL A 141 -16.60 -19.75 7.85
N ALA A 142 -17.33 -18.67 7.55
CA ALA A 142 -18.75 -18.77 7.21
C ALA A 142 -19.00 -19.59 5.93
N MET A 143 -18.14 -19.46 4.92
CA MET A 143 -18.25 -20.22 3.67
C MET A 143 -17.77 -21.67 3.82
N ASP A 144 -16.70 -21.89 4.59
CA ASP A 144 -16.17 -23.21 4.93
C ASP A 144 -17.21 -24.05 5.70
N HIS A 145 -17.93 -23.44 6.65
CA HIS A 145 -19.03 -24.13 7.35
C HIS A 145 -20.21 -24.50 6.45
N LYS A 146 -20.45 -23.74 5.37
CA LYS A 146 -21.56 -23.98 4.44
C LYS A 146 -21.29 -25.18 3.54
N ASN A 147 -20.04 -25.32 3.08
CA ASN A 147 -19.57 -26.43 2.25
C ASN A 147 -18.21 -26.92 2.79
N PRO A 148 -18.20 -27.75 3.85
CA PRO A 148 -16.96 -28.23 4.47
C PRO A 148 -16.31 -29.29 3.59
N ASP A 149 -15.59 -28.85 2.57
CA ASP A 149 -14.76 -29.67 1.70
C ASP A 149 -13.35 -29.06 1.65
N PRO A 150 -12.31 -29.79 2.10
CA PRO A 150 -10.92 -29.30 2.07
C PRO A 150 -10.39 -28.95 0.69
N SER A 151 -10.99 -29.49 -0.37
CA SER A 151 -10.61 -29.22 -1.76
C SER A 151 -11.32 -28.01 -2.36
N ASN A 152 -12.32 -27.46 -1.67
CA ASN A 152 -13.13 -26.37 -2.19
C ASN A 152 -12.37 -25.03 -2.18
N ILE A 153 -12.30 -24.40 -3.34
CA ILE A 153 -11.69 -23.08 -3.52
C ILE A 153 -12.65 -21.92 -3.21
N GLU A 154 -13.96 -22.16 -3.15
CA GLU A 154 -14.99 -21.13 -2.95
C GLU A 154 -14.78 -20.26 -1.69
N PRO A 155 -14.36 -20.80 -0.52
CA PRO A 155 -14.09 -19.97 0.64
C PRO A 155 -12.96 -18.96 0.39
N TYR A 156 -11.93 -19.36 -0.35
CA TYR A 156 -10.82 -18.48 -0.75
C TYR A 156 -11.28 -17.41 -1.75
N LEU A 157 -12.09 -17.77 -2.74
CA LEU A 157 -12.63 -16.80 -3.70
C LEU A 157 -13.50 -15.75 -3.03
N SER A 158 -14.27 -16.16 -2.01
CA SER A 158 -15.15 -15.27 -1.25
C SER A 158 -14.37 -14.20 -0.48
N THR A 159 -13.18 -14.52 0.05
CA THR A 159 -12.33 -13.51 0.70
C THR A 159 -11.77 -12.49 -0.29
N TYR A 160 -11.45 -12.92 -1.52
CA TYR A 160 -11.04 -12.02 -2.59
C TYR A 160 -12.19 -11.13 -3.07
N TRP A 161 -13.41 -11.66 -3.17
CA TRP A 161 -14.59 -10.87 -3.52
C TRP A 161 -14.90 -9.80 -2.48
N LEU A 162 -14.79 -10.13 -1.18
CA LEU A 162 -14.87 -9.14 -0.11
C LEU A 162 -13.80 -8.07 -0.27
N SER A 163 -12.55 -8.48 -0.48
CA SER A 163 -11.41 -7.57 -0.63
C SER A 163 -11.56 -6.65 -1.85
N ALA A 164 -12.11 -7.17 -2.96
CA ALA A 164 -12.45 -6.40 -4.15
C ALA A 164 -13.53 -5.35 -3.85
N GLY A 165 -14.55 -5.70 -3.06
CA GLY A 165 -15.58 -4.76 -2.62
C GLY A 165 -15.01 -3.61 -1.78
N PHE A 166 -14.14 -3.92 -0.81
CA PHE A 166 -13.44 -2.90 -0.02
C PHE A 166 -12.50 -2.04 -0.86
N ALA A 167 -11.75 -2.63 -1.79
CA ALA A 167 -10.88 -1.89 -2.70
C ALA A 167 -11.70 -0.97 -3.62
N GLY A 168 -12.84 -1.44 -4.13
CA GLY A 168 -13.77 -0.65 -4.93
C GLY A 168 -14.37 0.53 -4.16
N LEU A 169 -14.77 0.30 -2.90
CA LEU A 169 -15.22 1.38 -2.01
C LEU A 169 -14.10 2.42 -1.79
N GLY A 170 -12.87 1.94 -1.56
CA GLY A 170 -11.69 2.80 -1.45
C GLY A 170 -11.48 3.64 -2.71
N PHE A 171 -11.56 3.03 -3.89
CA PHE A 171 -11.45 3.72 -5.18
C PHE A 171 -12.51 4.82 -5.35
N VAL A 172 -13.76 4.54 -4.98
CA VAL A 172 -14.84 5.55 -5.00
C VAL A 172 -14.52 6.70 -4.03
N LEU A 173 -14.04 6.40 -2.83
CA LEU A 173 -13.65 7.41 -1.85
C LEU A 173 -12.49 8.30 -2.34
N VAL A 174 -11.59 7.80 -3.19
CA VAL A 174 -10.54 8.63 -3.81
C VAL A 174 -11.13 9.76 -4.66
N PHE A 175 -12.29 9.57 -5.30
CA PHE A 175 -12.96 10.65 -6.03
C PHE A 175 -13.46 11.76 -5.10
N PHE A 176 -13.97 11.38 -3.92
CA PHE A 176 -14.44 12.30 -2.88
C PHE A 176 -13.30 12.93 -2.06
N LEU A 177 -12.11 12.34 -2.08
CA LEU A 177 -10.93 12.92 -1.44
C LEU A 177 -10.48 14.20 -2.17
N LYS A 178 -10.67 15.34 -1.50
CA LYS A 178 -10.00 16.60 -1.82
C LYS A 178 -8.59 16.58 -1.22
N ILE A 179 -7.72 15.71 -1.76
CA ILE A 179 -6.29 15.79 -1.46
C ILE A 179 -5.70 16.90 -2.34
N GLY A 180 -5.36 18.02 -1.70
CA GLY A 180 -4.72 19.15 -2.37
C GLY A 180 -3.34 18.75 -2.91
N THR A 181 -2.98 19.29 -4.07
CA THR A 181 -1.65 19.19 -4.68
C THR A 181 -0.62 19.90 -3.81
N GLN A 182 0.02 19.19 -2.88
CA GLN A 182 1.21 19.62 -2.15
C GLN A 182 2.49 19.51 -3.02
N GLY A 183 2.40 19.97 -4.27
CA GLY A 183 3.53 19.94 -5.21
C GLY A 183 4.31 21.26 -5.30
N GLY A 184 4.04 22.26 -4.46
CA GLY A 184 4.62 23.59 -4.67
C GLY A 184 4.83 24.52 -3.47
N SER A 185 4.29 24.22 -2.28
CA SER A 185 4.41 25.12 -1.12
C SER A 185 5.59 24.76 -0.20
N SER A 186 5.83 23.48 0.11
CA SER A 186 6.89 23.08 1.04
C SER A 186 8.28 23.41 0.52
N THR A 187 8.58 23.17 -0.76
CA THR A 187 9.87 23.55 -1.37
C THR A 187 10.07 25.07 -1.44
N ARG A 188 8.98 25.86 -1.42
CA ARG A 188 9.05 27.33 -1.45
C ARG A 188 9.24 27.91 -0.05
N GLU A 189 8.62 27.32 0.97
CA GLU A 189 8.81 27.67 2.38
C GLU A 189 10.17 27.21 2.89
N GLU A 190 10.62 26.00 2.52
CA GLU A 190 11.95 25.49 2.88
C GLU A 190 13.06 26.31 2.20
N LYS A 191 12.89 26.69 0.92
CA LYS A 191 13.82 27.63 0.26
C LYS A 191 13.75 29.06 0.84
N ARG A 192 12.58 29.52 1.32
CA ARG A 192 12.45 30.83 1.97
C ARG A 192 13.15 30.83 3.33
N ALA A 193 12.87 29.84 4.18
CA ALA A 193 13.47 29.70 5.50
C ALA A 193 15.00 29.59 5.41
N PHE A 194 15.52 28.79 4.47
CA PHE A 194 16.96 28.66 4.26
C PHE A 194 17.61 29.96 3.76
N THR A 195 16.89 30.76 2.95
CA THR A 195 17.38 32.06 2.46
C THR A 195 17.32 33.14 3.56
N GLU A 196 16.33 33.08 4.46
CA GLU A 196 16.15 34.02 5.56
C GLU A 196 17.20 33.81 6.67
N ASP A 197 17.51 32.57 7.03
CA ASP A 197 18.57 32.25 8.00
C ASP A 197 19.95 32.67 7.48
N THR A 198 20.26 32.37 6.20
CA THR A 198 21.55 32.76 5.59
C THR A 198 21.71 34.28 5.53
N ASN A 199 20.64 35.03 5.25
CA ASN A 199 20.68 36.49 5.27
C ASN A 199 20.85 37.05 6.69
N THR A 200 20.20 36.44 7.69
CA THR A 200 20.28 36.89 9.08
C THR A 200 21.67 36.67 9.68
N GLU A 201 22.32 35.54 9.40
CA GLU A 201 23.72 35.29 9.75
C GLU A 201 24.68 36.27 9.06
N SER A 202 24.47 36.55 7.76
CA SER A 202 25.34 37.47 7.01
C SER A 202 25.26 38.92 7.49
N VAL A 203 24.10 39.34 8.01
CA VAL A 203 23.88 40.68 8.58
C VAL A 203 24.44 40.77 10.01
N GLY A 204 24.36 39.70 10.80
CA GLY A 204 24.98 39.61 12.13
C GLY A 204 26.51 39.73 12.06
N ILE A 205 27.14 38.97 11.16
CA ILE A 205 28.61 38.97 10.99
C ILE A 205 29.12 40.35 10.51
N LYS A 206 28.36 41.05 9.66
CA LYS A 206 28.72 42.41 9.21
C LYS A 206 28.60 43.49 10.29
N LYS A 207 27.75 43.30 11.30
CA LYS A 207 27.64 44.23 12.43
C LYS A 207 28.76 44.04 13.44
N GLU A 208 29.21 42.81 13.67
CA GLU A 208 30.34 42.52 14.57
C GLU A 208 31.69 42.92 13.98
N ALA A 209 31.85 42.85 12.66
CA ALA A 209 33.10 43.25 11.99
C ALA A 209 33.32 44.78 11.90
N ASN A 210 32.32 45.60 12.26
CA ASN A 210 32.34 47.07 12.10
C ASN A 210 32.15 47.82 13.43
N SER A 211 32.25 47.11 14.57
CA SER A 211 32.31 47.65 15.94
C SER A 211 33.68 47.41 16.54
#